data_AF-A0A1J5JPC1-F1
#
_entry.id   AF-A0A1J5JPC1-F1
#
_cell.length_a   1.000
_cell.length_b   1.000
_cell.length_c   1.000
_cell.angle_alpha   90.00
_cell.angle_beta   90.00
_cell.angle_gamma   90.00
#
_symmetry.space_group_name_H-M   'P 1'
#
loop_
_entity.id
_entity.type
_entity.pdbx_description
1 polymer ?
#
loop_
_entity_poly.entity_id
_entity_poly.type
_entity_poly.pdbx_seq_one_letter_code
_entity_poly.pdbx_strand_id
1 'polypeptide(L)'
;MNRKNLLRCELLGIAAVGAILILSVLISGCIGTEEVKVKNDSVVKINFTDDKNTTTETYLSIGEKKQSFENDIVGMSVGDTKKFVCEDVVSVRLQHEPETGKVYYTQMGEIKIFKIDDSSIYSGHKLTGETLNFNVKVKEIKDVMTERIYCLEKYNLTLDTVAFLHSDGCGYCNRMKPLIIELENIANNSYKFLWANSADTEKIKIAQECYAGIFDFNQGVPQFACPANGKWNLGSFLSKDALQNFQDECKESADELLKLKNANATELKVSKGNLVTVEYVGKLTNGEKFDNGTLSFIAGAGQMIKGFDEGVMGMKINESKLIVVTPEKGYGTIDELQPIPREIPQDIPLSLFKQMFNEAPVLNKDYSHPSNPWPLKVVKINTIKYSCTVKILEVITKAGFANMSCLGKYKISENSVIFLYSDGCGWCAKMKPLVETLEKEGYSFLRINMADSEKMKIGEECLKDILDFNRGVPQFGCPVTGKSHVGAFIKPDRSGDIDQLRAFADECKKAAGNRQ
;
A
#
# COMPACT_ATOMS: atom_id res chain seq x y z
N MET A 1 73.08 -5.85 81.07
CA MET A 1 71.73 -6.02 81.66
C MET A 1 70.76 -5.19 80.81
N ASN A 2 69.59 -5.64 80.39
CA ASN A 2 68.81 -6.74 80.91
C ASN A 2 67.82 -7.30 79.88
N ARG A 3 67.61 -8.60 79.99
CA ARG A 3 66.91 -9.53 79.08
C ARG A 3 65.39 -9.50 79.35
N LYS A 4 64.72 -8.35 79.17
CA LYS A 4 63.27 -8.21 79.45
C LYS A 4 62.37 -7.54 78.38
N ASN A 5 62.91 -7.10 77.24
CA ASN A 5 62.12 -6.37 76.22
C ASN A 5 62.01 -7.04 74.84
N LEU A 6 62.32 -8.34 74.69
CA LEU A 6 62.23 -9.03 73.38
C LEU A 6 61.18 -10.16 73.31
N LEU A 7 60.25 -10.23 74.27
CA LEU A 7 59.18 -11.27 74.32
C LEU A 7 57.76 -10.69 74.38
N ARG A 8 57.59 -9.42 74.02
CA ARG A 8 56.27 -8.75 73.97
C ARG A 8 55.76 -8.47 72.56
N CYS A 9 56.34 -9.11 71.54
CA CYS A 9 55.92 -8.98 70.13
C CYS A 9 55.28 -10.24 69.51
N GLU A 10 55.09 -11.36 70.23
CA GLU A 10 54.45 -12.57 69.65
C GLU A 10 53.17 -13.04 70.37
N LEU A 11 52.62 -12.26 71.31
CA LEU A 11 51.32 -12.57 71.95
C LEU A 11 50.21 -11.56 71.68
N LEU A 12 50.46 -10.54 70.86
CA LEU A 12 49.45 -9.61 70.31
C LEU A 12 48.88 -10.08 68.96
N GLY A 13 49.25 -11.28 68.49
CA GLY A 13 48.81 -11.83 67.20
C GLY A 13 47.54 -12.71 67.23
N ILE A 14 47.01 -13.10 68.40
CA ILE A 14 45.90 -14.09 68.45
C ILE A 14 44.63 -13.55 69.13
N ALA A 15 44.67 -12.45 69.89
CA ALA A 15 43.47 -11.88 70.51
C ALA A 15 42.75 -10.81 69.63
N ALA A 16 43.40 -10.28 68.60
CA ALA A 16 42.80 -9.26 67.72
C ALA A 16 42.02 -9.84 66.52
N VAL A 17 42.21 -11.13 66.20
CA VAL A 17 41.52 -11.78 65.06
C VAL A 17 40.13 -12.29 65.47
N GLY A 18 39.90 -12.61 66.75
CA GLY A 18 38.59 -13.08 67.24
C GLY A 18 37.51 -12.00 67.39
N ALA A 19 37.89 -10.76 67.72
CA ALA A 19 36.92 -9.67 67.92
C ALA A 19 36.51 -8.96 66.61
N ILE A 20 37.35 -9.00 65.57
CA ILE A 20 37.04 -8.41 64.26
C ILE A 20 36.13 -9.35 63.44
N LEU A 21 36.16 -10.66 63.67
CA LEU A 21 35.27 -11.63 63.01
C LEU A 21 33.85 -11.66 63.61
N ILE A 22 33.64 -11.26 64.86
CA ILE A 22 32.29 -11.22 65.46
C ILE A 22 31.61 -9.86 65.20
N LEU A 23 32.36 -8.77 65.04
CA LEU A 23 31.77 -7.48 64.61
C LEU A 23 31.47 -7.42 63.10
N SER A 24 32.17 -8.20 62.27
CA SER A 24 31.87 -8.29 60.83
C SER A 24 30.68 -9.21 60.50
N VAL A 25 30.29 -10.12 61.40
CA VAL A 25 29.08 -10.94 61.27
C VAL A 25 27.83 -10.23 61.82
N LEU A 26 27.98 -9.19 62.66
CA LEU A 26 26.84 -8.39 63.15
C LEU A 26 26.64 -7.05 62.40
N ILE A 27 27.57 -6.65 61.52
CA ILE A 27 27.38 -5.50 60.61
C ILE A 27 27.00 -5.95 59.18
N SER A 28 27.04 -7.25 58.86
CA SER A 28 26.45 -7.75 57.60
C SER A 28 24.92 -7.92 57.66
N GLY A 29 24.29 -7.72 58.83
CA GLY A 29 22.85 -7.87 59.03
C GLY A 29 22.02 -6.60 58.85
N CYS A 30 22.64 -5.45 58.59
CA CYS A 30 21.95 -4.15 58.42
C CYS A 30 22.52 -3.35 57.24
N ILE A 31 22.69 -3.97 56.08
CA ILE A 31 22.47 -3.23 54.85
C ILE A 31 21.00 -3.46 54.57
N GLY A 32 20.16 -2.45 54.83
CA GLY A 32 18.78 -2.50 54.35
C GLY A 32 18.84 -2.80 52.87
N THR A 33 18.45 -4.01 52.47
CA THR A 33 18.06 -4.26 51.10
C THR A 33 16.89 -3.32 50.89
N GLU A 34 17.13 -2.18 50.25
CA GLU A 34 16.03 -1.33 49.79
C GLU A 34 15.10 -2.26 49.02
N GLU A 35 13.93 -2.49 49.59
CA GLU A 35 12.92 -3.34 49.01
C GLU A 35 12.63 -2.78 47.62
N VAL A 36 13.00 -3.53 46.57
CA VAL A 36 12.89 -3.04 45.20
C VAL A 36 11.42 -3.00 44.85
N LYS A 37 10.83 -1.80 44.97
CA LYS A 37 9.42 -1.54 44.71
C LYS A 37 9.19 -1.16 43.26
N VAL A 38 8.03 -1.56 42.76
CA VAL A 38 7.51 -1.10 41.48
C VAL A 38 7.31 0.41 41.54
N LYS A 39 7.94 1.14 40.62
CA LYS A 39 7.78 2.59 40.44
C LYS A 39 7.13 2.88 39.08
N ASN A 40 6.58 4.07 38.91
CA ASN A 40 6.34 4.61 37.57
C ASN A 40 7.64 4.51 36.76
N ASP A 41 7.55 4.06 35.51
CA ASP A 41 8.68 3.79 34.61
C ASP A 41 9.51 2.51 34.91
N SER A 42 9.06 1.65 35.83
CA SER A 42 9.66 0.32 36.00
C SER A 42 9.24 -0.63 34.88
N VAL A 43 10.10 -1.59 34.53
CA VAL A 43 9.70 -2.78 33.78
C VAL A 43 9.63 -3.93 34.77
N VAL A 44 8.46 -4.54 34.92
CA VAL A 44 8.25 -5.61 35.89
C VAL A 44 8.00 -6.94 35.19
N LYS A 45 8.71 -7.98 35.61
CA LYS A 45 8.37 -9.35 35.25
C LYS A 45 7.26 -9.81 36.18
N ILE A 46 6.15 -10.27 35.62
CA ILE A 46 4.99 -10.72 36.40
C ILE A 46 4.58 -12.14 36.00
N ASN A 47 4.03 -12.85 36.99
CA ASN A 47 3.13 -13.98 36.73
C ASN A 47 1.71 -13.47 36.72
N PHE A 48 1.07 -13.59 35.55
CA PHE A 48 -0.32 -13.28 35.34
C PHE A 48 -1.13 -14.57 35.34
N THR A 49 -2.16 -14.66 36.19
CA THR A 49 -3.06 -15.80 36.23
C THR A 49 -4.48 -15.35 35.91
N ASP A 50 -5.08 -15.91 34.86
CA ASP A 50 -6.45 -15.61 34.43
C ASP A 50 -7.52 -16.32 35.30
N ASP A 51 -8.79 -16.10 34.96
CA ASP A 51 -9.95 -16.71 35.65
C ASP A 51 -10.07 -18.23 35.40
N LYS A 52 -9.39 -18.74 34.37
CA LYS A 52 -9.26 -20.17 34.04
C LYS A 52 -8.05 -20.82 34.70
N ASN A 53 -7.36 -20.10 35.59
CA ASN A 53 -6.17 -20.54 36.30
C ASN A 53 -4.98 -20.87 35.37
N THR A 54 -4.96 -20.26 34.18
CA THR A 54 -3.82 -20.28 33.26
C THR A 54 -2.83 -19.23 33.72
N THR A 55 -1.58 -19.63 33.98
CA THR A 55 -0.52 -18.70 34.38
C THR A 55 0.43 -18.45 33.21
N THR A 56 0.68 -17.17 32.91
CA THR A 56 1.66 -16.71 31.92
C THR A 56 2.69 -15.79 32.57
N GLU A 57 3.95 -15.98 32.24
CA GLU A 57 5.00 -15.02 32.61
C GLU A 57 5.07 -13.94 31.52
N THR A 58 5.09 -12.66 31.91
CA THR A 58 5.25 -11.55 30.95
C THR A 58 5.97 -10.37 31.58
N TYR A 59 6.46 -9.45 30.74
CA TYR A 59 7.02 -8.18 31.17
C TYR A 59 6.01 -7.05 30.93
N LEU A 60 5.86 -6.18 31.92
CA LEU A 60 4.95 -5.04 31.88
C LEU A 60 5.73 -3.76 32.17
N SER A 61 5.64 -2.80 31.26
CA SER A 61 6.19 -1.45 31.45
C SER A 61 5.17 -0.57 32.16
N ILE A 62 5.49 -0.12 33.36
CA ILE A 62 4.58 0.63 34.23
C ILE A 62 4.53 2.10 33.82
N GLY A 63 3.33 2.60 33.55
CA GLY A 63 3.10 4.01 33.16
C GLY A 63 2.58 4.17 31.72
N GLU A 64 2.56 3.09 30.94
CA GLU A 64 2.04 3.09 29.57
C GLU A 64 0.52 2.83 29.49
N LYS A 65 -0.13 2.49 30.62
CA LYS A 65 -1.59 2.25 30.77
C LYS A 65 -2.14 1.19 29.81
N LYS A 66 -1.40 0.12 29.59
CA LYS A 66 -1.81 -1.02 28.74
C LYS A 66 -2.77 -1.96 29.46
N GLN A 67 -2.68 -2.03 30.79
CA GLN A 67 -3.53 -2.88 31.62
C GLN A 67 -4.25 -2.06 32.70
N SER A 68 -5.50 -2.45 33.00
CA SER A 68 -6.35 -1.74 33.95
C SER A 68 -5.76 -1.66 35.37
N PHE A 69 -4.94 -2.64 35.75
CA PHE A 69 -4.34 -2.78 37.08
C PHE A 69 -2.94 -2.16 37.22
N GLU A 70 -2.36 -1.56 36.17
CA GLU A 70 -0.98 -1.04 36.20
C GLU A 70 -0.70 -0.06 37.34
N ASN A 71 -1.64 0.84 37.62
CA ASN A 71 -1.47 1.81 38.70
C ASN A 71 -1.57 1.16 40.09
N ASP A 72 -2.31 0.05 40.20
CA ASP A 72 -2.57 -0.61 41.47
C ASP A 72 -1.44 -1.55 41.92
N ILE A 73 -0.47 -1.80 41.02
CA ILE A 73 0.76 -2.55 41.31
C ILE A 73 1.95 -1.64 41.62
N VAL A 74 1.83 -0.33 41.42
CA VAL A 74 2.86 0.63 41.85
C VAL A 74 3.00 0.56 43.37
N GLY A 75 4.25 0.44 43.83
CA GLY A 75 4.59 0.28 45.25
C GLY A 75 4.63 -1.16 45.76
N MET A 76 4.19 -2.15 44.96
CA MET A 76 4.39 -3.57 45.28
C MET A 76 5.87 -3.95 45.23
N SER A 77 6.25 -4.97 45.99
CA SER A 77 7.58 -5.54 46.07
C SER A 77 7.68 -6.87 45.32
N VAL A 78 8.90 -7.30 45.00
CA VAL A 78 9.13 -8.65 44.45
C VAL A 78 8.57 -9.72 45.40
N GLY A 79 7.75 -10.63 44.86
CA GLY A 79 7.06 -11.67 45.62
C GLY A 79 5.61 -11.32 45.95
N ASP A 80 5.24 -10.04 45.96
CA ASP A 80 3.87 -9.61 46.24
C ASP A 80 2.90 -10.18 45.22
N THR A 81 1.74 -10.61 45.71
CA THR A 81 0.66 -11.19 44.92
C THR A 81 -0.65 -10.50 45.26
N LYS A 82 -1.39 -10.06 44.26
CA LYS A 82 -2.68 -9.38 44.47
C LYS A 82 -3.69 -9.76 43.38
N LYS A 83 -4.95 -9.84 43.77
CA LYS A 83 -6.08 -10.06 42.85
C LYS A 83 -6.62 -8.73 42.36
N PHE A 84 -6.94 -8.68 41.07
CA PHE A 84 -7.46 -7.51 40.38
C PHE A 84 -8.70 -7.86 39.56
N VAL A 85 -9.46 -6.82 39.19
CA VAL A 85 -10.46 -6.92 38.14
C VAL A 85 -9.79 -6.50 36.84
N CYS A 86 -9.47 -7.49 36.02
CA CYS A 86 -8.92 -7.27 34.69
C CYS A 86 -10.03 -6.94 33.69
N GLU A 87 -9.72 -6.10 32.70
CA GLU A 87 -10.63 -5.74 31.62
C GLU A 87 -9.97 -5.99 30.27
N ASP A 88 -10.60 -6.81 29.43
CA ASP A 88 -10.15 -7.07 28.07
C ASP A 88 -11.17 -6.58 27.05
N VAL A 89 -10.70 -5.89 26.02
CA VAL A 89 -11.54 -5.50 24.87
C VAL A 89 -11.82 -6.75 24.03
N VAL A 90 -13.10 -7.11 23.87
CA VAL A 90 -13.51 -8.28 23.09
C VAL A 90 -14.00 -7.91 21.70
N SER A 91 -14.73 -6.80 21.59
CA SER A 91 -15.28 -6.35 20.33
C SER A 91 -15.48 -4.84 20.32
N VAL A 92 -15.62 -4.28 19.12
CA VAL A 92 -15.85 -2.86 18.92
C VAL A 92 -16.99 -2.66 17.94
N ARG A 93 -17.83 -1.67 18.23
CA ARG A 93 -18.89 -1.26 17.34
C ARG A 93 -18.39 -0.16 16.42
N LEU A 94 -18.42 -0.43 15.13
CA LEU A 94 -18.13 0.57 14.11
C LEU A 94 -19.43 1.15 13.57
N GLN A 95 -19.50 2.47 13.45
CA GLN A 95 -20.53 3.17 12.68
C GLN A 95 -19.97 3.53 11.31
N HIS A 96 -20.75 3.21 10.29
CA HIS A 96 -20.46 3.46 8.90
C HIS A 96 -21.52 4.41 8.35
N GLU A 97 -21.29 5.71 8.48
CA GLU A 97 -22.24 6.70 7.96
C GLU A 97 -21.50 7.84 7.27
N PRO A 98 -21.65 7.94 5.94
CA PRO A 98 -21.23 9.13 5.25
C PRO A 98 -22.15 10.31 5.58
N GLU A 99 -21.70 11.51 5.19
CA GLU A 99 -22.51 12.73 5.29
C GLU A 99 -23.07 13.09 3.90
N THR A 100 -24.35 13.43 3.85
CA THR A 100 -24.99 13.92 2.62
C THR A 100 -24.34 15.24 2.19
N GLY A 101 -24.04 15.36 0.90
CA GLY A 101 -23.37 16.51 0.29
C GLY A 101 -21.84 16.46 0.33
N LYS A 102 -21.25 15.56 1.13
CA LYS A 102 -19.80 15.46 1.31
C LYS A 102 -19.13 14.70 0.16
N VAL A 103 -17.92 15.13 -0.18
CA VAL A 103 -17.05 14.49 -1.17
C VAL A 103 -16.02 13.64 -0.43
N TYR A 104 -15.83 12.42 -0.91
CA TYR A 104 -14.90 11.42 -0.41
C TYR A 104 -13.95 10.97 -1.51
N TYR A 105 -12.78 10.48 -1.10
CA TYR A 105 -11.70 10.11 -2.01
C TYR A 105 -11.53 8.60 -2.04
N THR A 106 -11.62 8.01 -3.22
CA THR A 106 -11.43 6.57 -3.44
C THR A 106 -10.24 6.33 -4.37
N GLN A 107 -9.82 5.07 -4.50
CA GLN A 107 -8.83 4.68 -5.51
C GLN A 107 -9.29 4.97 -6.95
N MET A 108 -10.61 5.09 -7.17
CA MET A 108 -11.21 5.37 -8.48
C MET A 108 -11.50 6.87 -8.70
N GLY A 109 -11.22 7.73 -7.72
CA GLY A 109 -11.47 9.18 -7.80
C GLY A 109 -12.41 9.70 -6.71
N GLU A 110 -12.86 10.94 -6.90
CA GLU A 110 -13.74 11.65 -5.98
C GLU A 110 -15.21 11.23 -6.17
N ILE A 111 -15.85 10.80 -5.08
CA ILE A 111 -17.27 10.49 -5.04
C ILE A 111 -17.99 11.48 -4.13
N LYS A 112 -19.24 11.83 -4.46
CA LYS A 112 -20.12 12.65 -3.62
C LYS A 112 -21.31 11.83 -3.17
N ILE A 113 -21.72 12.04 -1.93
CA ILE A 113 -22.93 11.44 -1.37
C ILE A 113 -24.09 12.39 -1.63
N PHE A 114 -25.04 11.96 -2.45
CA PHE A 114 -26.15 12.80 -2.88
C PHE A 114 -27.36 12.65 -1.96
N LYS A 115 -27.60 11.44 -1.46
CA LYS A 115 -28.75 11.13 -0.62
C LYS A 115 -28.43 9.94 0.28
N ILE A 116 -28.94 9.97 1.50
CA ILE A 116 -28.98 8.84 2.42
C ILE A 116 -30.43 8.69 2.87
N ASP A 117 -30.97 7.49 2.76
CA ASP A 117 -32.27 7.15 3.34
C ASP A 117 -32.13 6.08 4.43
N ASP A 118 -33.24 5.50 4.86
CA ASP A 118 -33.28 4.51 5.94
C ASP A 118 -32.47 3.24 5.62
N SER A 119 -32.34 2.90 4.34
CA SER A 119 -31.78 1.61 3.89
C SER A 119 -30.66 1.73 2.86
N SER A 120 -30.49 2.90 2.25
CA SER A 120 -29.68 3.09 1.06
C SER A 120 -28.88 4.40 1.09
N ILE A 121 -27.70 4.34 0.50
CA ILE A 121 -26.80 5.46 0.26
C ILE A 121 -26.70 5.63 -1.26
N TYR A 122 -26.88 6.86 -1.74
CA TYR A 122 -26.76 7.21 -3.16
C TYR A 122 -25.50 8.03 -3.35
N SER A 123 -24.52 7.44 -4.01
CA SER A 123 -23.23 8.09 -4.29
C SER A 123 -22.91 8.05 -5.78
N GLY A 124 -22.22 9.08 -6.27
CA GLY A 124 -21.78 9.16 -7.66
C GLY A 124 -20.57 10.05 -7.80
N HIS A 125 -20.18 10.34 -9.05
CA HIS A 125 -19.14 11.33 -9.31
C HIS A 125 -19.54 12.69 -8.76
N LYS A 126 -18.60 13.52 -8.28
CA LYS A 126 -18.94 14.82 -7.67
C LYS A 126 -19.71 15.77 -8.59
N LEU A 127 -19.58 15.58 -9.90
CA LEU A 127 -20.23 16.37 -10.95
C LEU A 127 -21.51 15.71 -11.51
N THR A 128 -22.01 14.62 -10.91
CA THR A 128 -23.30 14.02 -11.30
C THR A 128 -24.44 15.03 -11.11
N GLY A 129 -25.33 15.11 -12.09
CA GLY A 129 -26.41 16.10 -12.15
C GLY A 129 -26.01 17.48 -12.66
N GLU A 130 -24.72 17.75 -12.87
CA GLU A 130 -24.24 19.06 -13.34
C GLU A 130 -24.20 19.14 -14.87
N THR A 131 -24.50 20.33 -15.40
CA THR A 131 -24.20 20.66 -16.81
C THR A 131 -22.81 21.26 -16.90
N LEU A 132 -21.97 20.69 -17.76
CA LEU A 132 -20.55 21.03 -17.86
C LEU A 132 -20.28 21.85 -19.12
N ASN A 133 -19.61 22.98 -18.94
CA ASN A 133 -19.19 23.88 -20.01
C ASN A 133 -17.69 23.75 -20.23
N PHE A 134 -17.29 23.14 -21.33
CA PHE A 134 -15.89 23.00 -21.71
C PHE A 134 -15.52 24.01 -22.81
N ASN A 135 -14.59 24.91 -22.53
CA ASN A 135 -13.92 25.65 -23.60
C ASN A 135 -12.74 24.81 -24.07
N VAL A 136 -12.83 24.24 -25.27
CA VAL A 136 -11.86 23.28 -25.80
C VAL A 136 -11.17 23.88 -27.01
N LYS A 137 -9.84 23.75 -27.07
CA LYS A 137 -9.01 24.11 -28.21
C LYS A 137 -8.25 22.89 -28.71
N VAL A 138 -8.41 22.54 -29.98
CA VAL A 138 -7.64 21.44 -30.58
C VAL A 138 -6.22 21.92 -30.85
N LYS A 139 -5.23 21.16 -30.37
CA LYS A 139 -3.80 21.45 -30.54
C LYS A 139 -3.17 20.62 -31.63
N GLU A 140 -3.59 19.37 -31.74
CA GLU A 140 -3.04 18.41 -32.68
C GLU A 140 -4.12 17.41 -33.08
N ILE A 141 -4.12 17.03 -34.34
CA ILE A 141 -4.91 15.92 -34.86
C ILE A 141 -3.91 15.02 -35.57
N LYS A 142 -3.74 13.80 -35.08
CA LYS A 142 -2.99 12.75 -35.78
C LYS A 142 -3.98 11.78 -36.38
N ASP A 143 -3.89 11.63 -37.69
CA ASP A 143 -4.59 10.56 -38.37
C ASP A 143 -3.82 9.24 -38.16
N VAL A 144 -4.03 8.66 -36.97
CA VAL A 144 -3.48 7.36 -36.59
C VAL A 144 -3.86 6.30 -37.62
N MET A 145 -5.00 6.45 -38.29
CA MET A 145 -5.42 5.52 -39.32
C MET A 145 -4.55 5.63 -40.57
N THR A 146 -4.24 6.84 -41.05
CA THR A 146 -3.30 7.01 -42.17
C THR A 146 -1.88 6.53 -41.83
N GLU A 147 -1.37 6.83 -40.63
CA GLU A 147 -0.07 6.32 -40.18
C GLU A 147 -0.06 4.79 -40.08
N ARG A 148 -1.14 4.20 -39.57
CA ARG A 148 -1.31 2.75 -39.47
C ARG A 148 -1.41 2.11 -40.84
N ILE A 149 -2.17 2.68 -41.78
CA ILE A 149 -2.25 2.19 -43.16
C ILE A 149 -0.87 2.21 -43.81
N TYR A 150 -0.14 3.32 -43.68
CA TYR A 150 1.23 3.43 -44.20
C TYR A 150 2.16 2.37 -43.58
N CYS A 151 2.05 2.12 -42.27
CA CYS A 151 2.81 1.07 -41.60
C CYS A 151 2.47 -0.32 -42.13
N LEU A 152 1.18 -0.64 -42.29
CA LEU A 152 0.75 -1.93 -42.80
C LEU A 152 1.22 -2.15 -44.24
N GLU A 153 1.06 -1.14 -45.12
CA GLU A 153 1.51 -1.16 -46.50
C GLU A 153 3.03 -1.40 -46.61
N LYS A 154 3.83 -0.77 -45.73
CA LYS A 154 5.29 -0.99 -45.64
C LYS A 154 5.66 -2.48 -45.43
N TYR A 155 4.80 -3.25 -44.77
CA TYR A 155 5.01 -4.68 -44.49
C TYR A 155 4.11 -5.60 -45.33
N ASN A 156 3.50 -5.07 -46.39
CA ASN A 156 2.58 -5.80 -47.28
C ASN A 156 1.39 -6.42 -46.52
N LEU A 157 0.91 -5.72 -45.50
CA LEU A 157 -0.29 -6.04 -44.73
C LEU A 157 -1.43 -5.08 -45.12
N THR A 158 -2.67 -5.47 -44.81
CA THR A 158 -3.87 -4.69 -45.10
C THR A 158 -4.69 -4.46 -43.83
N LEU A 159 -5.64 -3.51 -43.85
CA LEU A 159 -6.44 -3.14 -42.67
C LEU A 159 -7.32 -4.27 -42.11
N ASP A 160 -7.61 -5.29 -42.92
CA ASP A 160 -8.31 -6.53 -42.56
C ASP A 160 -7.36 -7.63 -42.03
N THR A 161 -6.05 -7.36 -41.91
CA THR A 161 -5.11 -8.32 -41.35
C THR A 161 -5.16 -8.28 -39.83
N VAL A 162 -5.67 -9.31 -39.18
CA VAL A 162 -5.66 -9.40 -37.71
C VAL A 162 -4.30 -9.89 -37.23
N ALA A 163 -3.70 -9.22 -36.26
CA ALA A 163 -2.47 -9.70 -35.65
C ALA A 163 -2.77 -10.72 -34.54
N PHE A 164 -2.06 -11.85 -34.57
CA PHE A 164 -2.09 -12.89 -33.55
C PHE A 164 -0.76 -12.88 -32.78
N LEU A 165 -0.78 -12.29 -31.58
CA LEU A 165 0.37 -12.24 -30.68
C LEU A 165 0.43 -13.52 -29.84
N HIS A 166 1.51 -14.28 -29.95
CA HIS A 166 1.63 -15.59 -29.31
C HIS A 166 3.04 -15.96 -28.89
N SER A 167 3.18 -17.07 -28.15
CA SER A 167 4.47 -17.68 -27.80
C SER A 167 4.37 -19.20 -27.95
N ASP A 168 5.47 -19.89 -28.26
CA ASP A 168 5.46 -21.34 -28.46
C ASP A 168 5.30 -22.13 -27.15
N GLY A 169 5.75 -21.56 -26.03
CA GLY A 169 5.57 -22.15 -24.69
C GLY A 169 4.15 -21.98 -24.12
N CYS A 170 3.25 -21.30 -24.82
CA CYS A 170 1.91 -20.96 -24.33
C CYS A 170 0.88 -22.00 -24.77
N GLY A 171 0.31 -22.75 -23.81
CA GLY A 171 -0.66 -23.81 -24.07
C GLY A 171 -1.96 -23.32 -24.75
N TYR A 172 -2.46 -22.14 -24.36
CA TYR A 172 -3.62 -21.52 -25.01
C TYR A 172 -3.31 -21.13 -26.45
N CYS A 173 -2.12 -20.61 -26.70
CA CYS A 173 -1.67 -20.22 -28.04
C CYS A 173 -1.67 -21.43 -28.98
N ASN A 174 -1.12 -22.55 -28.53
CA ASN A 174 -1.08 -23.80 -29.32
C ASN A 174 -2.48 -24.37 -29.63
N ARG A 175 -3.50 -24.08 -28.80
CA ARG A 175 -4.90 -24.42 -29.11
C ARG A 175 -5.52 -23.50 -30.17
N MET A 176 -5.10 -22.23 -30.24
CA MET A 176 -5.59 -21.29 -31.23
C MET A 176 -4.98 -21.50 -32.61
N LYS A 177 -3.71 -21.91 -32.70
CA LYS A 177 -3.00 -22.14 -33.98
C LYS A 177 -3.82 -22.94 -35.02
N PRO A 178 -4.40 -24.13 -34.72
CA PRO A 178 -5.16 -24.88 -35.70
C PRO A 178 -6.43 -24.16 -36.17
N LEU A 179 -7.10 -23.40 -35.29
CA LEU A 179 -8.31 -22.63 -35.65
C LEU A 179 -7.96 -21.50 -36.63
N ILE A 180 -6.84 -20.80 -36.38
CA ILE A 180 -6.34 -19.74 -37.26
C ILE A 180 -6.00 -20.30 -38.63
N ILE A 181 -5.27 -21.42 -38.67
CA ILE A 181 -4.92 -22.11 -39.92
C ILE A 181 -6.20 -22.53 -40.68
N GLU A 182 -7.22 -23.00 -39.98
CA GLU A 182 -8.49 -23.36 -40.61
C GLU A 182 -9.18 -22.14 -41.23
N LEU A 183 -9.19 -20.99 -40.54
CA LEU A 183 -9.74 -19.74 -41.06
C LEU A 183 -8.96 -19.20 -42.26
N GLU A 184 -7.63 -19.24 -42.24
CA GLU A 184 -6.78 -18.82 -43.36
C GLU A 184 -7.03 -19.66 -44.62
N ASN A 185 -7.43 -20.94 -44.46
CA ASN A 185 -7.71 -21.87 -45.55
C ASN A 185 -9.17 -21.85 -46.05
N ILE A 186 -10.05 -21.02 -45.48
CA ILE A 186 -11.41 -20.83 -46.02
C ILE A 186 -11.29 -20.27 -47.45
N ALA A 187 -12.17 -20.75 -48.35
CA ALA A 187 -12.13 -20.48 -49.79
C ALA A 187 -11.83 -18.99 -50.10
N ASN A 188 -10.79 -18.78 -50.93
CA ASN A 188 -10.21 -17.49 -51.33
C ASN A 188 -9.34 -16.74 -50.30
N ASN A 189 -8.77 -17.40 -49.29
CA ASN A 189 -7.92 -16.75 -48.28
C ASN A 189 -8.62 -15.51 -47.66
N SER A 190 -9.90 -15.67 -47.30
CA SER A 190 -10.76 -14.55 -46.91
C SER A 190 -10.32 -13.85 -45.63
N TYR A 191 -9.53 -14.54 -44.79
CA TYR A 191 -9.02 -14.06 -43.51
C TYR A 191 -7.50 -14.07 -43.52
N LYS A 192 -6.89 -12.96 -43.10
CA LYS A 192 -5.44 -12.78 -43.06
C LYS A 192 -5.00 -12.62 -41.61
N PHE A 193 -3.89 -13.26 -41.27
CA PHE A 193 -3.27 -13.08 -39.96
C PHE A 193 -1.80 -12.65 -40.05
N LEU A 194 -1.42 -11.72 -39.19
CA LEU A 194 -0.02 -11.50 -38.84
C LEU A 194 0.33 -12.39 -37.65
N TRP A 195 1.12 -13.44 -37.90
CA TRP A 195 1.64 -14.33 -36.85
C TRP A 195 2.81 -13.64 -36.13
N ALA A 196 2.53 -13.06 -34.96
CA ALA A 196 3.50 -12.35 -34.14
C ALA A 196 3.97 -13.23 -32.97
N ASN A 197 4.95 -14.09 -33.23
CA ASN A 197 5.55 -14.93 -32.19
C ASN A 197 6.54 -14.11 -31.34
N SER A 198 6.45 -14.17 -30.01
CA SER A 198 7.37 -13.50 -29.08
C SER A 198 8.85 -13.81 -29.32
N ALA A 199 9.17 -14.95 -29.94
CA ALA A 199 10.54 -15.33 -30.29
C ALA A 199 11.01 -14.75 -31.64
N ASP A 200 10.10 -14.28 -32.49
CA ASP A 200 10.39 -13.68 -33.79
C ASP A 200 10.47 -12.14 -33.64
N THR A 201 11.70 -11.63 -33.59
CA THR A 201 11.98 -10.21 -33.38
C THR A 201 11.45 -9.31 -34.50
N GLU A 202 11.36 -9.82 -35.74
CA GLU A 202 10.83 -9.07 -36.88
C GLU A 202 9.31 -8.97 -36.78
N LYS A 203 8.61 -10.09 -36.56
CA LYS A 203 7.14 -10.08 -36.47
C LYS A 203 6.64 -9.33 -35.25
N ILE A 204 7.35 -9.40 -34.12
CA ILE A 204 7.03 -8.61 -32.93
C ILE A 204 7.25 -7.12 -33.19
N LYS A 205 8.31 -6.74 -33.90
CA LYS A 205 8.51 -5.36 -34.29
C LYS A 205 7.35 -4.84 -35.15
N ILE A 206 6.88 -5.62 -36.13
CA ILE A 206 5.71 -5.23 -36.93
C ILE A 206 4.45 -5.08 -36.06
N ALA A 207 4.23 -6.00 -35.12
CA ALA A 207 3.11 -5.91 -34.17
C ALA A 207 3.22 -4.65 -33.27
N GLN A 208 4.42 -4.34 -32.78
CA GLN A 208 4.67 -3.16 -31.95
C GLN A 208 4.57 -1.85 -32.73
N GLU A 209 4.96 -1.82 -34.01
CA GLU A 209 4.91 -0.62 -34.86
C GLU A 209 3.50 -0.39 -35.41
N CYS A 210 2.91 -1.37 -36.10
CA CYS A 210 1.67 -1.15 -36.83
C CYS A 210 0.39 -1.37 -36.00
N TYR A 211 0.50 -2.14 -34.91
CA TYR A 211 -0.61 -2.39 -33.98
C TYR A 211 -0.37 -1.71 -32.63
N ALA A 212 0.50 -0.69 -32.63
CA ALA A 212 0.75 0.18 -31.48
C ALA A 212 -0.56 0.77 -30.95
N GLY A 213 -0.74 0.69 -29.62
CA GLY A 213 -1.94 1.20 -28.94
C GLY A 213 -3.18 0.31 -29.10
N ILE A 214 -3.08 -0.85 -29.75
CA ILE A 214 -4.14 -1.86 -29.82
C ILE A 214 -3.84 -3.02 -28.87
N PHE A 215 -2.64 -3.60 -28.97
CA PHE A 215 -2.20 -4.64 -28.05
C PHE A 215 -1.93 -4.06 -26.66
N ASP A 216 -2.29 -4.83 -25.63
CA ASP A 216 -1.83 -4.60 -24.26
C ASP A 216 -0.68 -5.58 -23.95
N PHE A 217 0.55 -5.11 -24.15
CA PHE A 217 1.76 -5.91 -23.91
C PHE A 217 2.01 -6.22 -22.42
N ASN A 218 1.22 -5.65 -21.50
CA ASN A 218 1.27 -6.03 -20.09
C ASN A 218 0.37 -7.25 -19.79
N GLN A 219 -0.46 -7.67 -20.74
CA GLN A 219 -1.35 -8.83 -20.62
C GLN A 219 -0.70 -10.08 -21.22
N GLY A 220 -1.21 -11.25 -20.81
CA GLY A 220 -0.76 -12.54 -21.32
C GLY A 220 -1.07 -12.76 -22.81
N VAL A 221 -0.50 -13.82 -23.38
CA VAL A 221 -0.81 -14.32 -24.73
C VAL A 221 -1.70 -15.58 -24.64
N PRO A 222 -2.52 -15.90 -25.66
CA PRO A 222 -2.61 -15.27 -26.98
C PRO A 222 -3.46 -13.99 -26.99
N GLN A 223 -3.13 -13.05 -27.88
CA GLN A 223 -3.95 -11.87 -28.15
C GLN A 223 -4.26 -11.74 -29.65
N PHE A 224 -5.42 -11.19 -29.97
CA PHE A 224 -5.84 -10.84 -31.33
C PHE A 224 -6.09 -9.34 -31.42
N ALA A 225 -5.58 -8.67 -32.45
CA ALA A 225 -5.76 -7.22 -32.63
C ALA A 225 -6.19 -6.90 -34.07
N CYS A 226 -7.24 -6.09 -34.20
CA CYS A 226 -7.71 -5.59 -35.48
C CYS A 226 -7.18 -4.16 -35.73
N PRO A 227 -6.45 -3.91 -36.82
CA PRO A 227 -5.89 -2.59 -37.08
C PRO A 227 -6.95 -1.59 -37.57
N ALA A 228 -8.03 -2.06 -38.22
CA ALA A 228 -9.10 -1.21 -38.72
C ALA A 228 -9.91 -0.53 -37.59
N ASN A 229 -10.39 -1.29 -36.61
CA ASN A 229 -11.26 -0.75 -35.55
C ASN A 229 -10.57 -0.59 -34.19
N GLY A 230 -9.29 -0.99 -34.07
CA GLY A 230 -8.54 -0.89 -32.83
C GLY A 230 -9.04 -1.82 -31.71
N LYS A 231 -9.94 -2.76 -32.00
CA LYS A 231 -10.37 -3.78 -31.03
C LYS A 231 -9.25 -4.81 -30.86
N TRP A 232 -9.14 -5.34 -29.64
CA TRP A 232 -8.32 -6.50 -29.34
C TRP A 232 -9.08 -7.46 -28.44
N ASN A 233 -8.61 -8.71 -28.36
CA ASN A 233 -9.21 -9.74 -27.52
C ASN A 233 -8.15 -10.70 -26.97
N LEU A 234 -8.34 -11.16 -25.73
CA LEU A 234 -7.52 -12.20 -25.14
C LEU A 234 -8.01 -13.57 -25.62
N GLY A 235 -7.20 -14.24 -26.42
CA GLY A 235 -7.57 -15.43 -27.17
C GLY A 235 -7.73 -16.71 -26.35
N SER A 236 -7.51 -16.69 -25.03
CA SER A 236 -7.55 -17.90 -24.20
C SER A 236 -8.92 -18.58 -24.15
N PHE A 237 -9.99 -17.90 -24.58
CA PHE A 237 -11.38 -18.38 -24.51
C PHE A 237 -12.18 -18.21 -25.80
N LEU A 238 -11.54 -17.92 -26.94
CA LEU A 238 -12.25 -17.73 -28.20
C LEU A 238 -12.57 -19.08 -28.86
N SER A 239 -13.85 -19.29 -29.19
CA SER A 239 -14.25 -20.34 -30.13
C SER A 239 -13.87 -19.95 -31.56
N LYS A 240 -13.91 -20.91 -32.49
CA LYS A 240 -13.71 -20.65 -33.92
C LYS A 240 -14.70 -19.60 -34.44
N ASP A 241 -15.97 -19.73 -34.09
CA ASP A 241 -17.02 -18.78 -34.50
C ASP A 241 -16.78 -17.38 -33.93
N ALA A 242 -16.33 -17.29 -32.67
CA ALA A 242 -16.00 -16.00 -32.07
C ALA A 242 -14.80 -15.33 -32.76
N LEU A 243 -13.79 -16.12 -33.13
CA LEU A 243 -12.63 -15.63 -33.88
C LEU A 243 -13.02 -15.22 -35.33
N GLN A 244 -13.93 -15.97 -35.95
CA GLN A 244 -14.47 -15.63 -37.27
C GLN A 244 -15.27 -14.33 -37.22
N ASN A 245 -16.16 -14.16 -36.23
CA ASN A 245 -16.90 -12.92 -36.04
C ASN A 245 -15.96 -11.72 -35.82
N PHE A 246 -14.90 -11.90 -35.02
CA PHE A 246 -13.90 -10.85 -34.81
C PHE A 246 -13.20 -10.44 -36.12
N GLN A 247 -12.90 -11.41 -36.98
CA GLN A 247 -12.33 -11.17 -38.30
C GLN A 247 -13.33 -10.47 -39.24
N ASP A 248 -14.59 -10.89 -39.26
CA ASP A 248 -15.64 -10.26 -40.08
C ASP A 248 -15.86 -8.79 -39.68
N GLU A 249 -15.95 -8.51 -38.37
CA GLU A 249 -16.02 -7.14 -37.85
C GLU A 249 -14.79 -6.30 -38.27
N CYS A 250 -13.60 -6.91 -38.25
CA CYS A 250 -12.38 -6.23 -38.66
C CYS A 250 -12.40 -5.88 -40.14
N LYS A 251 -12.84 -6.82 -40.98
CA LYS A 251 -12.95 -6.65 -42.43
C LYS A 251 -13.99 -5.61 -42.81
N GLU A 252 -15.18 -5.65 -42.20
CA GLU A 252 -16.23 -4.64 -42.42
C GLU A 252 -15.71 -3.23 -42.08
N SER A 253 -15.01 -3.11 -40.95
CA SER A 253 -14.38 -1.85 -40.54
C SER A 253 -13.32 -1.39 -41.55
N ALA A 254 -12.51 -2.32 -42.07
CA ALA A 254 -11.49 -2.02 -43.07
C ALA A 254 -12.10 -1.50 -44.38
N ASP A 255 -13.15 -2.15 -44.87
CA ASP A 255 -13.86 -1.76 -46.09
C ASP A 255 -14.51 -0.37 -45.95
N GLU A 256 -15.08 -0.05 -44.78
CA GLU A 256 -15.63 1.27 -44.49
C GLU A 256 -14.54 2.35 -44.50
N LEU A 257 -13.40 2.09 -43.85
CA LEU A 257 -12.29 3.03 -43.77
C LEU A 257 -11.66 3.32 -45.14
N LEU A 258 -11.52 2.30 -45.99
CA LEU A 258 -11.00 2.46 -47.36
C LEU A 258 -11.95 3.32 -48.22
N LYS A 259 -13.27 3.22 -48.03
CA LYS A 259 -14.24 4.11 -48.69
C LYS A 259 -14.08 5.56 -48.22
N LEU A 260 -13.83 5.79 -46.94
CA LEU A 260 -13.64 7.13 -46.36
C LEU A 260 -12.33 7.79 -46.82
N LYS A 261 -11.23 7.03 -46.92
CA LYS A 261 -9.92 7.55 -47.39
C LYS A 261 -9.99 8.10 -48.82
N ASN A 262 -10.78 7.46 -49.68
CA ASN A 262 -10.93 7.88 -51.09
C ASN A 262 -11.87 9.08 -51.28
N ALA A 263 -12.57 9.53 -50.24
CA ALA A 263 -13.57 10.59 -50.32
C ALA A 263 -13.05 11.99 -49.95
N ASN A 264 -11.93 12.11 -49.21
CA ASN A 264 -11.52 13.40 -48.60
C ASN A 264 -10.02 13.70 -48.73
N ALA A 265 -9.69 14.54 -49.71
CA ALA A 265 -8.45 15.33 -49.70
C ALA A 265 -8.80 16.80 -49.45
N THR A 266 -9.10 17.17 -48.21
CA THR A 266 -9.14 18.57 -47.76
C THR A 266 -9.12 18.66 -46.22
N GLU A 267 -8.37 19.64 -45.71
CA GLU A 267 -8.24 20.13 -44.32
C GLU A 267 -8.57 19.14 -43.18
N LEU A 268 -7.53 18.68 -42.47
CA LEU A 268 -7.63 17.71 -41.37
C LEU A 268 -8.55 18.22 -40.24
N LYS A 269 -9.70 17.57 -40.09
CA LYS A 269 -10.69 17.79 -39.02
C LYS A 269 -10.74 16.57 -38.11
N VAL A 270 -11.14 16.78 -36.86
CA VAL A 270 -11.35 15.70 -35.90
C VAL A 270 -12.41 14.76 -36.43
N SER A 271 -12.03 13.50 -36.64
CA SER A 271 -12.90 12.42 -37.06
C SER A 271 -12.66 11.18 -36.18
N LYS A 272 -13.63 10.24 -36.21
CA LYS A 272 -13.56 9.03 -35.40
C LYS A 272 -12.26 8.27 -35.67
N GLY A 273 -11.55 7.89 -34.62
CA GLY A 273 -10.27 7.17 -34.70
C GLY A 273 -9.03 8.05 -34.79
N ASN A 274 -9.17 9.38 -34.95
CA ASN A 274 -8.03 10.27 -34.83
C ASN A 274 -7.57 10.37 -33.38
N LEU A 275 -6.25 10.42 -33.17
CA LEU A 275 -5.68 10.83 -31.89
C LEU A 275 -5.68 12.35 -31.86
N VAL A 276 -6.44 12.92 -30.94
CA VAL A 276 -6.62 14.36 -30.80
C VAL A 276 -6.02 14.82 -29.50
N THR A 277 -5.16 15.83 -29.57
CA THR A 277 -4.66 16.54 -28.38
C THR A 277 -5.43 17.85 -28.25
N VAL A 278 -6.04 18.09 -27.09
CA VAL A 278 -6.81 19.30 -26.81
C VAL A 278 -6.31 19.98 -25.54
N GLU A 279 -6.34 21.32 -25.53
CA GLU A 279 -6.35 22.13 -24.33
C GLU A 279 -7.79 22.43 -23.94
N TYR A 280 -8.15 22.31 -22.66
CA TYR A 280 -9.51 22.59 -22.22
C TYR A 280 -9.58 23.29 -20.87
N VAL A 281 -10.70 23.98 -20.65
CA VAL A 281 -11.12 24.52 -19.36
C VAL A 281 -12.57 24.10 -19.12
N GLY A 282 -12.82 23.33 -18.07
CA GLY A 282 -14.14 22.89 -17.62
C GLY A 282 -14.72 23.82 -16.55
N LYS A 283 -15.95 24.29 -16.78
CA LYS A 283 -16.70 25.13 -15.84
C LYS A 283 -18.11 24.60 -15.62
N LEU A 284 -18.64 24.81 -14.43
CA LEU A 284 -20.06 24.62 -14.13
C LEU A 284 -20.89 25.79 -14.72
N THR A 285 -22.21 25.65 -14.72
CA THR A 285 -23.15 26.69 -15.20
C THR A 285 -23.09 27.97 -14.37
N ASN A 286 -22.73 27.85 -13.09
CA ASN A 286 -22.49 29.00 -12.19
C ASN A 286 -21.14 29.72 -12.48
N GLY A 287 -20.33 29.22 -13.43
CA GLY A 287 -19.03 29.79 -13.80
C GLY A 287 -17.84 29.25 -13.01
N GLU A 288 -18.06 28.44 -11.97
CA GLU A 288 -17.00 27.81 -11.18
C GLU A 288 -16.18 26.86 -12.05
N LYS A 289 -14.86 27.00 -12.01
CA LYS A 289 -13.94 26.12 -12.75
C LYS A 289 -13.70 24.85 -11.95
N PHE A 290 -14.06 23.69 -12.52
CA PHE A 290 -13.86 22.40 -11.87
C PHE A 290 -12.61 21.65 -12.39
N ASP A 291 -12.16 21.96 -13.62
CA ASP A 291 -11.00 21.29 -14.23
C ASP A 291 -10.36 22.13 -15.36
N ASN A 292 -9.10 21.87 -15.67
CA ASN A 292 -8.41 22.35 -16.87
C ASN A 292 -7.17 21.51 -17.17
N GLY A 293 -6.73 21.52 -18.43
CA GLY A 293 -5.48 20.87 -18.78
C GLY A 293 -5.32 20.63 -20.27
N THR A 294 -4.33 19.80 -20.59
CA THR A 294 -4.10 19.27 -21.93
C THR A 294 -4.23 17.76 -21.86
N LEU A 295 -5.04 17.17 -22.73
CA LEU A 295 -5.17 15.72 -22.82
C LEU A 295 -5.19 15.24 -24.27
N SER A 296 -4.76 14.00 -24.47
CA SER A 296 -4.79 13.32 -25.76
C SER A 296 -5.66 12.08 -25.67
N PHE A 297 -6.56 11.89 -26.64
CA PHE A 297 -7.51 10.78 -26.66
C PHE A 297 -7.88 10.42 -28.10
N ILE A 298 -8.39 9.21 -28.29
CA ILE A 298 -8.91 8.75 -29.59
C ILE A 298 -10.37 9.21 -29.71
N ALA A 299 -10.65 10.11 -30.65
CA ALA A 299 -11.99 10.64 -30.86
C ALA A 299 -12.98 9.53 -31.25
N GLY A 300 -14.11 9.49 -30.57
CA GLY A 300 -15.17 8.49 -30.79
C GLY A 300 -14.87 7.09 -30.23
N ALA A 301 -13.80 6.93 -29.45
CA ALA A 301 -13.46 5.66 -28.79
C ALA A 301 -14.13 5.49 -27.42
N GLY A 302 -14.88 6.48 -26.93
CA GLY A 302 -15.53 6.42 -25.61
C GLY A 302 -14.56 6.57 -24.43
N GLN A 303 -13.36 7.11 -24.68
CA GLN A 303 -12.37 7.41 -23.62
C GLN A 303 -12.74 8.67 -22.82
N MET A 304 -13.61 9.52 -23.38
CA MET A 304 -14.11 10.73 -22.77
C MET A 304 -15.62 10.60 -22.50
N ILE A 305 -16.15 11.42 -21.59
CA ILE A 305 -17.61 11.53 -21.42
C ILE A 305 -18.27 11.84 -22.77
N LYS A 306 -19.42 11.20 -23.01
CA LYS A 306 -20.08 11.15 -24.32
C LYS A 306 -20.23 12.53 -24.98
N GLY A 307 -20.68 13.53 -24.23
CA GLY A 307 -20.89 14.88 -24.77
C GLY A 307 -19.59 15.61 -25.13
N PHE A 308 -18.48 15.31 -24.45
CA PHE A 308 -17.17 15.85 -24.79
C PHE A 308 -16.66 15.20 -26.10
N ASP A 309 -16.75 13.88 -26.20
CA ASP A 309 -16.32 13.12 -27.38
C ASP A 309 -17.13 13.51 -28.63
N GLU A 310 -18.46 13.64 -28.51
CA GLU A 310 -19.32 14.16 -29.57
C GLU A 310 -19.01 15.63 -29.91
N GLY A 311 -18.71 16.45 -28.89
CA GLY A 311 -18.54 17.89 -29.04
C GLY A 311 -17.30 18.29 -29.85
N VAL A 312 -16.22 17.50 -29.78
CA VAL A 312 -14.96 17.77 -30.50
C VAL A 312 -15.01 17.38 -31.98
N MET A 313 -15.99 16.57 -32.39
CA MET A 313 -16.09 16.09 -33.76
C MET A 313 -16.20 17.22 -34.77
N GLY A 314 -15.44 17.12 -35.86
CA GLY A 314 -15.38 18.10 -36.94
C GLY A 314 -14.53 19.34 -36.65
N MET A 315 -14.02 19.52 -35.42
CA MET A 315 -13.14 20.65 -35.10
C MET A 315 -11.81 20.58 -35.86
N LYS A 316 -11.23 21.73 -36.17
CA LYS A 316 -9.93 21.86 -36.85
C LYS A 316 -8.80 22.12 -35.85
N ILE A 317 -7.56 21.88 -36.27
CA ILE A 317 -6.38 22.31 -35.51
C ILE A 317 -6.46 23.81 -35.20
N ASN A 318 -6.18 24.19 -33.96
CA ASN A 318 -6.28 25.52 -33.36
C ASN A 318 -7.70 26.10 -33.22
N GLU A 319 -8.75 25.40 -33.68
CA GLU A 319 -10.13 25.81 -33.43
C GLU A 319 -10.45 25.73 -31.94
N SER A 320 -11.16 26.74 -31.44
CA SER A 320 -11.69 26.76 -30.07
C SER A 320 -13.21 26.72 -30.11
N LYS A 321 -13.82 25.87 -29.29
CA LYS A 321 -15.27 25.66 -29.24
C LYS A 321 -15.74 25.52 -27.80
N LEU A 322 -16.88 26.14 -27.50
CA LEU A 322 -17.61 25.87 -26.27
C LEU A 322 -18.46 24.60 -26.47
N ILE A 323 -18.15 23.56 -25.71
CA ILE A 323 -18.89 22.30 -25.67
C ILE A 323 -19.71 22.28 -24.39
N VAL A 324 -21.03 22.22 -24.52
CA VAL A 324 -21.97 22.10 -23.40
C VAL A 324 -22.39 20.64 -23.29
N VAL A 325 -22.12 20.04 -22.14
CA VAL A 325 -22.41 18.63 -21.84
C VAL A 325 -23.50 18.56 -20.78
N THR A 326 -24.67 18.06 -21.14
CA THR A 326 -25.76 17.80 -20.18
C THR A 326 -25.42 16.64 -19.26
N PRO A 327 -26.07 16.49 -18.09
CA PRO A 327 -25.78 15.41 -17.15
C PRO A 327 -25.82 14.02 -17.79
N GLU A 328 -26.81 13.75 -18.65
CA GLU A 328 -27.01 12.46 -19.34
C GLU A 328 -25.86 12.12 -20.31
N LYS A 329 -25.18 13.14 -20.84
CA LYS A 329 -24.00 12.99 -21.70
C LYS A 329 -22.69 13.16 -20.93
N GLY A 330 -22.75 13.44 -19.63
CA GLY A 330 -21.65 13.67 -18.73
C GLY A 330 -21.53 12.55 -17.69
N TYR A 331 -21.74 12.90 -16.42
CA TYR A 331 -21.60 11.99 -15.28
C TYR A 331 -22.93 11.42 -14.77
N GLY A 332 -23.96 11.40 -15.61
CA GLY A 332 -25.30 10.91 -15.29
C GLY A 332 -26.16 11.92 -14.53
N THR A 333 -27.44 11.58 -14.38
CA THR A 333 -28.40 12.32 -13.55
C THR A 333 -28.43 11.76 -12.13
N ILE A 334 -28.94 12.54 -11.17
CA ILE A 334 -29.07 12.11 -9.77
C ILE A 334 -30.07 10.95 -9.65
N ASP A 335 -31.12 10.94 -10.48
CA ASP A 335 -32.17 9.91 -10.45
C ASP A 335 -31.70 8.55 -10.99
N GLU A 336 -30.60 8.52 -11.75
CA GLU A 336 -29.98 7.29 -12.26
C GLU A 336 -29.00 6.65 -11.26
N LEU A 337 -28.73 7.30 -10.13
CA LEU A 337 -27.81 6.78 -9.11
C LEU A 337 -28.32 5.47 -8.52
N GLN A 338 -27.44 4.48 -8.49
CA GLN A 338 -27.75 3.17 -7.93
C GLN A 338 -27.67 3.21 -6.39
N PRO A 339 -28.66 2.62 -5.68
CA PRO A 339 -28.63 2.56 -4.23
C PRO A 339 -27.58 1.56 -3.75
N ILE A 340 -26.75 2.00 -2.80
CA ILE A 340 -25.83 1.15 -2.05
C ILE A 340 -26.50 0.81 -0.71
N PRO A 341 -26.62 -0.47 -0.31
CA PRO A 341 -27.18 -0.81 0.99
C PRO A 341 -26.45 -0.10 2.12
N ARG A 342 -27.21 0.53 3.02
CA ARG A 342 -26.70 1.16 4.23
C ARG A 342 -26.33 0.07 5.23
N GLU A 343 -25.05 0.02 5.61
CA GLU A 343 -24.59 -0.95 6.61
C GLU A 343 -25.03 -0.54 8.02
N ILE A 344 -25.58 -1.51 8.77
CA ILE A 344 -25.94 -1.35 10.19
C ILE A 344 -24.63 -1.36 11.01
N PRO A 345 -24.49 -0.54 12.08
CA PRO A 345 -23.34 -0.58 12.95
C PRO A 345 -23.03 -2.01 13.45
N GLN A 346 -21.84 -2.52 13.12
CA GLN A 346 -21.45 -3.90 13.42
C GLN A 346 -20.52 -3.96 14.63
N ASP A 347 -20.77 -4.93 15.52
CA ASP A 347 -19.79 -5.33 16.52
C ASP A 347 -18.79 -6.29 15.85
N ILE A 348 -17.52 -5.89 15.73
CA ILE A 348 -16.46 -6.74 15.19
C ILE A 348 -15.49 -7.17 16.29
N PRO A 349 -14.96 -8.41 16.25
CA PRO A 349 -13.95 -8.86 17.20
C PRO A 349 -12.70 -7.98 17.20
N LEU A 350 -12.06 -7.80 18.37
CA LEU A 350 -10.82 -7.01 18.47
C LEU A 350 -9.71 -7.51 17.53
N SER A 351 -9.61 -8.83 17.33
CA SER A 351 -8.63 -9.44 16.41
C SER A 351 -8.82 -8.94 14.98
N LEU A 352 -10.06 -8.95 14.50
CA LEU A 352 -10.41 -8.45 13.17
C LEU A 352 -10.16 -6.94 13.06
N PHE A 353 -10.54 -6.16 14.09
CA PHE A 353 -10.25 -4.72 14.11
C PHE A 353 -8.75 -4.43 13.96
N LYS A 354 -7.89 -5.13 14.74
CA LYS A 354 -6.44 -4.97 14.65
C LYS A 354 -5.90 -5.37 13.29
N GLN A 355 -6.45 -6.42 12.66
CA GLN A 355 -6.08 -6.81 11.30
C GLN A 355 -6.43 -5.74 10.27
N MET A 356 -7.59 -5.09 10.42
CA MET A 356 -8.06 -4.06 9.48
C MET A 356 -7.28 -2.75 9.59
N PHE A 357 -6.97 -2.29 10.81
CA PHE A 357 -6.45 -0.94 11.03
C PHE A 357 -5.00 -0.89 11.53
N ASN A 358 -4.43 -2.04 11.93
CA ASN A 358 -3.10 -2.14 12.54
C ASN A 358 -2.89 -1.18 13.73
N GLU A 359 -3.97 -0.85 14.43
CA GLU A 359 -4.01 0.07 15.56
C GLU A 359 -5.00 -0.43 16.61
N ALA A 360 -4.85 0.06 17.85
CA ALA A 360 -5.84 -0.18 18.90
C ALA A 360 -7.10 0.66 18.67
N PRO A 361 -8.29 0.16 19.04
CA PRO A 361 -9.51 0.93 18.95
C PRO A 361 -9.55 2.06 19.99
N VAL A 362 -9.96 3.25 19.56
CA VAL A 362 -10.12 4.44 20.39
C VAL A 362 -11.53 4.95 20.18
N LEU A 363 -12.27 5.15 21.26
CA LEU A 363 -13.65 5.63 21.21
C LEU A 363 -13.73 7.00 20.53
N ASN A 364 -14.70 7.16 19.63
CA ASN A 364 -14.96 8.35 18.81
C ASN A 364 -13.85 8.72 17.81
N LYS A 365 -12.83 7.87 17.64
CA LYS A 365 -11.81 8.06 16.61
C LYS A 365 -12.31 7.51 15.26
N ASP A 366 -11.96 8.25 14.21
CA ASP A 366 -12.17 7.87 12.81
C ASP A 366 -11.02 7.01 12.30
N TYR A 367 -11.36 5.97 11.54
CA TYR A 367 -10.43 5.01 10.96
C TYR A 367 -10.69 4.88 9.46
N SER A 368 -9.65 5.00 8.64
CA SER A 368 -9.74 4.85 7.19
C SER A 368 -9.32 3.44 6.76
N HIS A 369 -10.00 2.88 5.76
CA HIS A 369 -9.67 1.59 5.18
C HIS A 369 -9.77 1.66 3.64
N PRO A 370 -8.84 1.08 2.87
CA PRO A 370 -8.84 1.21 1.39
C PRO A 370 -10.13 0.74 0.72
N SER A 371 -10.80 -0.26 1.30
CA SER A 371 -12.07 -0.79 0.80
C SER A 371 -13.29 0.05 1.19
N ASN A 372 -13.13 1.10 2.01
CA ASN A 372 -14.23 1.96 2.43
C ASN A 372 -14.02 3.40 1.95
N PRO A 373 -14.94 3.99 1.17
CA PRO A 373 -14.79 5.36 0.69
C PRO A 373 -14.77 6.44 1.79
N TRP A 374 -15.41 6.19 2.93
CA TRP A 374 -15.47 7.13 4.06
C TRP A 374 -14.88 6.52 5.35
N PRO A 375 -14.46 7.35 6.33
CA PRO A 375 -13.93 6.82 7.58
C PRO A 375 -15.01 6.08 8.39
N LEU A 376 -14.55 5.07 9.14
CA LEU A 376 -15.33 4.31 10.11
C LEU A 376 -15.09 4.87 11.51
N LYS A 377 -16.16 5.07 12.28
CA LYS A 377 -16.05 5.60 13.64
C LYS A 377 -16.27 4.50 14.68
N VAL A 378 -15.36 4.40 15.66
CA VAL A 378 -15.59 3.53 16.82
C VAL A 378 -16.59 4.21 17.75
N VAL A 379 -17.80 3.68 17.84
CA VAL A 379 -18.87 4.26 18.68
C VAL A 379 -19.10 3.51 19.98
N LYS A 380 -18.59 2.28 20.08
CA LYS A 380 -18.62 1.49 21.31
C LYS A 380 -17.42 0.56 21.39
N ILE A 381 -16.85 0.42 22.58
CA ILE A 381 -15.84 -0.59 22.90
C ILE A 381 -16.48 -1.53 23.92
N ASN A 382 -16.63 -2.80 23.56
CA ASN A 382 -17.18 -3.81 24.46
C ASN A 382 -16.01 -4.50 25.18
N THR A 383 -16.01 -4.43 26.51
CA THR A 383 -15.02 -5.10 27.37
C THR A 383 -15.65 -6.21 28.18
N ILE A 384 -14.87 -7.24 28.48
CA ILE A 384 -15.20 -8.23 29.51
C ILE A 384 -14.40 -7.93 30.76
N LYS A 385 -15.01 -8.15 31.92
CA LYS A 385 -14.33 -8.05 33.22
C LYS A 385 -14.19 -9.44 33.83
N TYR A 386 -13.01 -9.74 34.37
CA TYR A 386 -12.75 -11.02 35.03
C TYR A 386 -11.75 -10.85 36.18
N SER A 387 -11.71 -11.83 37.07
CA SER A 387 -10.75 -11.85 38.17
C SER A 387 -9.41 -12.37 37.65
N CYS A 388 -8.35 -11.61 37.89
CA CYS A 388 -6.98 -12.02 37.56
C CYS A 388 -6.10 -11.89 38.80
N THR A 389 -5.02 -12.68 38.86
CA THR A 389 -4.02 -12.58 39.93
C THR A 389 -2.69 -12.19 39.30
N VAL A 390 -2.03 -11.17 39.86
CA VAL A 390 -0.71 -10.74 39.42
C VAL A 390 0.27 -10.92 40.56
N LYS A 391 1.39 -11.59 40.27
CA LYS A 391 2.53 -11.74 41.17
C LYS A 391 3.76 -11.06 40.58
N ILE A 392 4.42 -10.22 41.36
CA ILE A 392 5.69 -9.58 40.94
C ILE A 392 6.82 -10.60 41.08
N LEU A 393 7.51 -10.89 39.98
CA LEU A 393 8.67 -11.79 39.96
C LEU A 393 9.98 -11.02 40.01
N GLU A 394 10.04 -9.89 39.29
CA GLU A 394 11.24 -9.08 39.18
C GLU A 394 10.86 -7.63 38.87
N VAL A 395 11.64 -6.68 39.39
CA VAL A 395 11.52 -5.25 39.06
C VAL A 395 12.83 -4.82 38.42
N ILE A 396 12.75 -4.41 37.16
CA ILE A 396 13.88 -4.08 36.29
C ILE A 396 13.77 -2.60 35.89
N THR A 397 14.92 -1.93 35.75
CA THR A 397 14.96 -0.59 35.16
C THR A 397 14.77 -0.67 33.64
N LYS A 398 14.19 0.36 33.01
CA LYS A 398 14.11 0.47 31.54
C LYS A 398 15.47 0.22 30.85
N ALA A 399 16.56 0.76 31.40
CA ALA A 399 17.93 0.53 30.91
C ALA A 399 18.41 -0.91 31.10
N GLY A 400 18.06 -1.57 32.21
CA GLY A 400 18.35 -2.98 32.45
C GLY A 400 17.61 -3.90 31.48
N PHE A 401 16.34 -3.59 31.21
CA PHE A 401 15.53 -4.33 30.24
C PHE A 401 16.04 -4.15 28.80
N ALA A 402 16.41 -2.93 28.40
CA ALA A 402 17.01 -2.67 27.08
C ALA A 402 18.31 -3.48 26.86
N ASN A 403 19.12 -3.68 27.91
CA ASN A 403 20.32 -4.52 27.87
C ASN A 403 20.02 -6.04 27.84
N MET A 404 18.84 -6.47 28.28
CA MET A 404 18.37 -7.87 28.18
C MET A 404 17.65 -8.17 26.85
N SER A 405 17.28 -7.14 26.07
CA SER A 405 16.71 -7.31 24.74
C SER A 405 17.74 -7.92 23.76
N CYS A 406 17.26 -8.65 22.74
CA CYS A 406 18.15 -9.23 21.72
C CYS A 406 19.05 -8.17 21.07
N LEU A 407 18.54 -6.96 20.83
CA LEU A 407 19.32 -5.84 20.29
C LEU A 407 20.35 -5.29 21.28
N GLY A 408 20.02 -5.31 22.58
CA GLY A 408 20.94 -4.96 23.67
C GLY A 408 22.22 -5.79 23.66
N LYS A 409 22.14 -7.10 23.35
CA LYS A 409 23.30 -7.99 23.15
C LYS A 409 24.31 -7.44 22.14
N TYR A 410 23.82 -6.74 21.11
CA TYR A 410 24.62 -6.17 20.03
C TYR A 410 24.90 -4.68 20.21
N LYS A 411 24.57 -4.10 21.38
CA LYS A 411 24.69 -2.66 21.67
C LYS A 411 23.93 -1.78 20.67
N ILE A 412 22.83 -2.30 20.14
CA ILE A 412 21.95 -1.56 19.24
C ILE A 412 20.87 -0.90 20.08
N SER A 413 20.66 0.40 19.84
CA SER A 413 19.64 1.16 20.54
C SER A 413 18.24 0.71 20.09
N GLU A 414 17.29 0.61 21.02
CA GLU A 414 15.90 0.29 20.66
C GLU A 414 15.26 1.37 19.76
N ASN A 415 15.78 2.61 19.78
CA ASN A 415 15.34 3.68 18.90
C ASN A 415 15.93 3.62 17.48
N SER A 416 16.78 2.63 17.18
CA SER A 416 17.38 2.48 15.85
C SER A 416 16.35 1.98 14.84
N VAL A 417 16.16 2.74 13.77
CA VAL A 417 15.39 2.29 12.61
C VAL A 417 16.22 1.26 11.85
N ILE A 418 15.63 0.11 11.57
CA ILE A 418 16.30 -0.92 10.79
C ILE A 418 16.17 -0.57 9.31
N PHE A 419 17.26 -0.67 8.56
CA PHE A 419 17.28 -0.53 7.11
C PHE A 419 17.93 -1.77 6.49
N LEU A 420 17.11 -2.68 5.96
CA LEU A 420 17.56 -3.87 5.25
C LEU A 420 17.67 -3.58 3.75
N TYR A 421 18.84 -3.83 3.16
CA TYR A 421 19.10 -3.51 1.75
C TYR A 421 20.09 -4.47 1.08
N SER A 422 20.19 -4.37 -0.24
CA SER A 422 21.22 -5.01 -1.06
C SER A 422 21.86 -3.98 -2.00
N ASP A 423 23.12 -4.18 -2.36
CA ASP A 423 23.84 -3.26 -3.27
C ASP A 423 23.36 -3.33 -4.72
N GLY A 424 22.77 -4.45 -5.14
CA GLY A 424 22.17 -4.62 -6.48
C GLY A 424 20.75 -4.05 -6.62
N CYS A 425 20.20 -3.44 -5.57
CA CYS A 425 18.81 -2.99 -5.53
C CYS A 425 18.69 -1.49 -5.88
N GLY A 426 18.07 -1.18 -7.02
CA GLY A 426 17.90 0.19 -7.52
C GLY A 426 17.09 1.10 -6.59
N TRP A 427 16.08 0.56 -5.91
CA TRP A 427 15.32 1.29 -4.90
C TRP A 427 16.13 1.56 -3.62
N CYS A 428 17.01 0.63 -3.26
CA CYS A 428 17.91 0.77 -2.12
C CYS A 428 18.93 1.89 -2.38
N ALA A 429 19.43 2.02 -3.61
CA ALA A 429 20.30 3.12 -4.01
C ALA A 429 19.63 4.50 -3.85
N LYS A 430 18.32 4.59 -4.05
CA LYS A 430 17.54 5.83 -3.80
C LYS A 430 17.33 6.10 -2.31
N MET A 431 17.25 5.06 -1.48
CA MET A 431 17.03 5.19 -0.04
C MET A 431 18.29 5.51 0.76
N LYS A 432 19.46 4.99 0.36
CA LYS A 432 20.74 5.20 1.06
C LYS A 432 21.03 6.69 1.36
N PRO A 433 20.92 7.63 0.40
CA PRO A 433 21.18 9.05 0.67
C PRO A 433 20.21 9.69 1.67
N LEU A 434 18.95 9.23 1.70
CA LEU A 434 17.94 9.71 2.64
C LEU A 434 18.26 9.23 4.06
N VAL A 435 18.63 7.96 4.20
CA VAL A 435 19.08 7.39 5.49
C VAL A 435 20.32 8.14 6.00
N GLU A 436 21.29 8.42 5.13
CA GLU A 436 22.48 9.22 5.49
C GLU A 436 22.12 10.65 5.91
N THR A 437 21.11 11.24 5.29
CA THR A 437 20.62 12.57 5.66
C THR A 437 20.00 12.55 7.05
N LEU A 438 19.14 11.57 7.34
CA LEU A 438 18.51 11.44 8.66
C LEU A 438 19.52 11.08 9.75
N GLU A 439 20.53 10.25 9.48
CA GLU A 439 21.60 10.01 10.46
C GLU A 439 22.33 11.30 10.84
N LYS A 440 22.58 12.21 9.88
CA LYS A 440 23.14 13.54 10.15
C LYS A 440 22.19 14.45 10.93
N GLU A 441 20.88 14.26 10.78
CA GLU A 441 19.83 14.91 11.60
C GLU A 441 19.70 14.30 13.00
N GLY A 442 20.48 13.27 13.35
CA GLY A 442 20.51 12.66 14.69
C GLY A 442 19.56 11.48 14.88
N TYR A 443 19.08 10.87 13.80
CA TYR A 443 18.37 9.58 13.87
C TYR A 443 19.38 8.42 13.92
N SER A 444 19.02 7.36 14.64
CA SER A 444 19.83 6.13 14.70
C SER A 444 19.30 5.11 13.68
N PHE A 445 20.20 4.51 12.91
CA PHE A 445 19.85 3.42 11.99
C PHE A 445 20.73 2.20 12.19
N LEU A 446 20.12 1.02 12.13
CA LEU A 446 20.83 -0.24 11.92
C LEU A 446 20.75 -0.62 10.44
N ARG A 447 21.85 -0.41 9.72
CA ARG A 447 21.98 -0.76 8.30
C ARG A 447 22.39 -2.21 8.13
N ILE A 448 21.49 -3.07 7.65
CA ILE A 448 21.74 -4.48 7.36
C ILE A 448 21.87 -4.66 5.84
N ASN A 449 23.09 -4.92 5.38
CA ASN A 449 23.30 -5.33 3.99
C ASN A 449 23.12 -6.85 3.92
N MET A 450 22.34 -7.34 2.96
CA MET A 450 22.15 -8.78 2.76
C MET A 450 23.46 -9.53 2.43
N ALA A 451 24.47 -8.84 1.92
CA ALA A 451 25.80 -9.40 1.70
C ALA A 451 26.68 -9.45 2.97
N ASP A 452 26.28 -8.78 4.05
CA ASP A 452 27.01 -8.72 5.33
C ASP A 452 26.51 -9.82 6.27
N SER A 453 27.24 -10.93 6.30
CA SER A 453 26.87 -12.12 7.09
C SER A 453 26.81 -11.88 8.61
N GLU A 454 27.52 -10.89 9.13
CA GLU A 454 27.48 -10.58 10.57
C GLU A 454 26.22 -9.81 10.93
N LYS A 455 25.86 -8.81 10.10
CA LYS A 455 24.63 -8.04 10.31
C LYS A 455 23.37 -8.83 9.98
N MET A 456 23.44 -9.74 9.02
CA MET A 456 22.36 -10.68 8.73
C MET A 456 22.03 -11.57 9.93
N LYS A 457 23.03 -12.03 10.69
CA LYS A 457 22.78 -12.76 11.95
C LYS A 457 21.99 -11.94 12.96
N ILE A 458 22.29 -10.65 13.09
CA ILE A 458 21.53 -9.75 13.98
C ILE A 458 20.07 -9.66 13.50
N GLY A 459 19.87 -9.50 12.19
CA GLY A 459 18.54 -9.52 11.58
C GLY A 459 17.77 -10.80 11.86
N GLU A 460 18.38 -11.95 11.62
CA GLU A 460 17.76 -13.26 11.79
C GLU A 460 17.58 -13.66 13.25
N GLU A 461 18.42 -13.18 14.18
CA GLU A 461 18.29 -13.51 15.60
C GLU A 461 17.26 -12.60 16.28
N CYS A 462 17.29 -11.29 15.97
CA CYS A 462 16.56 -10.29 16.73
C CYS A 462 15.36 -9.66 16.03
N LEU A 463 15.25 -9.79 14.70
CA LEU A 463 14.32 -8.98 13.89
C LEU A 463 13.42 -9.81 12.97
N LYS A 464 13.31 -11.12 13.19
CA LYS A 464 12.47 -12.04 12.39
C LYS A 464 10.97 -11.70 12.40
N ASP A 465 10.48 -11.12 13.49
CA ASP A 465 9.07 -10.73 13.61
C ASP A 465 8.77 -9.38 12.94
N ILE A 466 9.80 -8.68 12.46
CA ILE A 466 9.72 -7.32 11.91
C ILE A 466 10.12 -7.32 10.44
N LEU A 467 11.20 -8.03 10.10
CA LEU A 467 11.72 -8.13 8.74
C LEU A 467 11.34 -9.46 8.12
N ASP A 468 10.86 -9.40 6.88
CA ASP A 468 10.59 -10.59 6.07
C ASP A 468 11.79 -10.84 5.15
N PHE A 469 12.73 -11.67 5.59
CA PHE A 469 13.94 -12.00 4.84
C PHE A 469 13.68 -12.80 3.55
N ASN A 470 12.44 -13.26 3.33
CA ASN A 470 12.02 -13.91 2.08
C ASN A 470 11.40 -12.92 1.09
N ARG A 471 11.18 -11.65 1.47
CA ARG A 471 10.69 -10.59 0.60
C ARG A 471 11.82 -9.71 0.07
N GLY A 472 11.48 -8.94 -0.99
CA GLY A 472 12.40 -7.99 -1.61
C GLY A 472 12.84 -6.87 -0.67
N VAL A 473 13.95 -6.22 -1.04
CA VAL A 473 14.52 -5.03 -0.41
C VAL A 473 14.25 -3.77 -1.25
N PRO A 474 14.25 -2.55 -0.68
CA PRO A 474 14.56 -2.23 0.73
C PRO A 474 13.41 -2.56 1.68
N GLN A 475 13.75 -2.76 2.95
CA GLN A 475 12.76 -2.83 4.04
C GLN A 475 13.19 -1.94 5.19
N PHE A 476 12.21 -1.37 5.89
CA PHE A 476 12.41 -0.61 7.09
C PHE A 476 11.66 -1.23 8.26
N GLY A 477 12.25 -1.21 9.45
CA GLY A 477 11.65 -1.79 10.64
C GLY A 477 11.86 -0.90 11.85
N CYS A 478 10.91 -0.95 12.79
CA CYS A 478 11.07 -0.32 14.09
C CYS A 478 10.98 -1.39 15.19
N PRO A 479 12.08 -1.67 15.91
CA PRO A 479 12.11 -2.69 16.97
C PRO A 479 11.09 -2.45 18.09
N VAL A 480 10.86 -1.19 18.43
CA VAL A 480 10.01 -0.79 19.55
C VAL A 480 8.53 -0.96 19.24
N THR A 481 8.10 -0.58 18.03
CA THR A 481 6.69 -0.65 17.64
C THR A 481 6.33 -1.97 16.97
N GLY A 482 7.32 -2.75 16.53
CA GLY A 482 7.12 -3.94 15.70
C GLY A 482 6.67 -3.62 14.27
N LYS A 483 6.54 -2.33 13.91
CA LYS A 483 6.12 -1.93 12.57
C LYS A 483 7.22 -2.19 11.56
N SER A 484 6.80 -2.59 10.37
CA SER A 484 7.67 -2.73 9.21
C SER A 484 7.07 -2.08 7.98
N HIS A 485 7.94 -1.68 7.06
CA HIS A 485 7.61 -1.12 5.77
C HIS A 485 8.44 -1.83 4.70
N VAL A 486 7.78 -2.62 3.86
CA VAL A 486 8.41 -3.33 2.75
C VAL A 486 8.35 -2.45 1.51
N GLY A 487 9.51 -2.14 0.93
CA GLY A 487 9.65 -1.24 -0.20
C GLY A 487 10.32 0.10 0.17
N ALA A 488 10.47 0.95 -0.83
CA ALA A 488 11.02 2.29 -0.67
C ALA A 488 9.91 3.32 -0.40
N PHE A 489 10.21 4.30 0.44
CA PHE A 489 9.38 5.50 0.58
C PHE A 489 9.53 6.35 -0.68
N ILE A 490 8.46 6.48 -1.47
CA ILE A 490 8.50 7.13 -2.78
C ILE A 490 7.35 8.11 -2.99
N LYS A 491 7.64 9.19 -3.71
CA LYS A 491 6.66 10.15 -4.22
C LYS A 491 6.02 9.64 -5.51
N PRO A 492 4.91 10.26 -6.00
CA PRO A 492 4.28 9.87 -7.27
C PRO A 492 5.22 9.92 -8.48
N ASP A 493 6.24 10.78 -8.45
CA ASP A 493 7.30 10.89 -9.47
C ASP A 493 8.40 9.82 -9.36
N ARG A 494 8.25 8.84 -8.45
CA ARG A 494 9.20 7.76 -8.16
C ARG A 494 10.54 8.22 -7.59
N SER A 495 10.64 9.47 -7.13
CA SER A 495 11.74 9.94 -6.28
C SER A 495 11.55 9.47 -4.84
N GLY A 496 12.62 9.49 -4.05
CA GLY A 496 12.54 9.09 -2.64
C GLY A 496 11.82 10.13 -1.78
N ASP A 497 10.96 9.67 -0.88
CA ASP A 497 10.19 10.52 0.02
C ASP A 497 10.84 10.60 1.41
N ILE A 498 11.66 11.64 1.62
CA ILE A 498 12.33 11.87 2.90
C ILE A 498 11.34 12.14 4.04
N ASP A 499 10.20 12.75 3.74
CA ASP A 499 9.25 13.18 4.76
C ASP A 499 8.48 11.97 5.30
N GLN A 500 8.13 11.01 4.44
CA GLN A 500 7.58 9.73 4.89
C GLN A 500 8.59 8.89 5.68
N LEU A 501 9.84 8.82 5.22
CA LEU A 501 10.89 8.10 5.95
C LEU A 501 11.16 8.76 7.31
N ARG A 502 11.19 10.10 7.36
CA ARG A 502 11.33 10.87 8.61
C ARG A 502 10.14 10.62 9.53
N ALA A 503 8.91 10.63 9.02
CA ALA A 503 7.72 10.33 9.83
C ALA A 503 7.77 8.92 10.43
N PHE A 504 8.23 7.92 9.66
CA PHE A 504 8.45 6.57 10.16
C PHE A 504 9.54 6.53 11.27
N ALA A 505 10.64 7.25 11.05
CA ALA A 505 11.73 7.33 12.02
C ALA A 505 11.33 8.10 13.30
N ASP A 506 10.55 9.17 13.17
CA ASP A 506 9.97 9.93 14.27
C ASP A 506 9.01 9.08 15.09
N GLU A 507 8.17 8.27 14.44
CA GLU A 507 7.31 7.33 15.14
C GLU A 507 8.13 6.33 15.96
N CYS A 508 9.18 5.77 15.36
CA CYS A 508 10.06 4.83 16.05
C CYS A 508 10.80 5.48 17.24
N LYS A 509 11.34 6.69 17.01
CA LYS A 509 12.04 7.48 18.03
C LYS A 509 11.11 7.91 19.15
N LYS A 510 9.88 8.34 18.85
CA LYS A 510 8.87 8.72 19.84
C LYS A 510 8.42 7.52 20.66
N ALA A 511 8.22 6.37 20.02
CA ALA A 511 7.88 5.14 20.73
C ALA A 511 9.02 4.72 21.68
N ALA A 512 10.27 4.92 21.28
CA ALA A 512 11.43 4.68 22.14
C ALA A 512 11.58 5.74 23.25
N GLY A 513 11.23 7.00 22.98
CA GLY A 513 11.24 8.11 23.95
C GLY A 513 10.12 8.02 24.98
N ASN A 514 8.96 7.46 24.62
CA ASN A 514 7.91 7.09 25.57
C ASN A 514 8.28 5.87 26.43
N ARG A 515 9.33 5.12 26.02
CA ARG A 515 9.96 4.02 26.78
C ARG A 515 11.21 4.46 27.56
N GLN A 516 11.72 5.68 27.39
CA GLN A 516 12.75 6.29 28.27
C GLN A 516 12.08 6.94 29.47
#